data_AF-A0A940NLW7-F1
#
_entry.id   AF-A0A940NLW7-F1
#
_cell.length_a   1.000
_cell.length_b   1.000
_cell.length_c   1.000
_cell.angle_alpha   90.00
_cell.angle_beta   90.00
_cell.angle_gamma   90.00
#
_symmetry.space_group_name_H-M   'P 1'
#
loop_
_entity.id
_entity.type
_entity.pdbx_description
1 polymer ?
#
loop_
_entity_poly.entity_id
_entity_poly.type
_entity_poly.pdbx_seq_one_letter_code
_entity_poly.pdbx_strand_id
1 'polypeptide(L)'
;MKKFFIALFFLLLLTGCTLNFDLKSNENETKMYETKLNNGKISIYLNKETRGFNLSYFKKSGNKWKIASSVEIGPATLNKNWAISSDTKPYLYFGTVSDPQEKIIVGSNDATQVKVNNINFWYYVDFKATKNLSIYQVINGKKILIQP
;
A
#
# COMPACT_ATOMS: atom_id res chain seq x y z
N MET A 1 -44.75 44.31 -19.95
CA MET A 1 -44.41 42.87 -19.85
C MET A 1 -42.90 42.75 -19.64
N LYS A 2 -42.44 42.62 -18.39
CA LYS A 2 -41.02 42.54 -18.02
C LYS A 2 -40.82 41.34 -17.08
N LYS A 3 -40.85 40.13 -17.63
CA LYS A 3 -40.53 38.89 -16.90
C LYS A 3 -40.03 37.84 -17.90
N PHE A 4 -38.84 38.01 -18.47
CA PHE A 4 -38.29 36.97 -19.38
C PHE A 4 -36.75 36.91 -19.43
N PHE A 5 -36.05 37.36 -18.38
CA PHE A 5 -34.58 37.34 -18.35
C PHE A 5 -33.98 36.75 -17.06
N ILE A 6 -34.72 35.90 -16.33
CA ILE A 6 -34.20 35.21 -15.13
C ILE A 6 -34.42 33.69 -15.27
N ALA A 7 -34.17 33.15 -16.46
CA ALA A 7 -34.19 31.70 -16.67
C ALA A 7 -32.85 31.14 -17.20
N LEU A 8 -31.89 32.01 -17.56
CA LEU A 8 -30.66 31.59 -18.24
C LEU A 8 -29.38 31.74 -17.39
N PHE A 9 -29.51 31.87 -16.06
CA PHE A 9 -28.35 31.93 -15.15
C PHE A 9 -28.30 30.77 -14.13
N PHE A 10 -29.30 29.90 -14.12
CA PHE A 10 -29.36 28.73 -13.21
C PHE A 10 -29.08 27.39 -13.91
N LEU A 11 -28.54 27.40 -15.13
CA LEU A 11 -28.25 26.20 -15.91
C LEU A 11 -26.75 25.97 -16.16
N LEU A 12 -25.88 26.38 -15.22
CA LEU A 12 -24.42 26.24 -15.35
C LEU A 12 -23.74 25.57 -14.14
N LEU A 13 -24.48 25.00 -13.18
CA LEU A 13 -23.90 24.41 -11.96
C LEU A 13 -24.15 22.90 -11.78
N LEU A 14 -24.55 22.16 -12.83
CA LEU A 14 -24.77 20.71 -12.73
C LEU A 14 -23.91 19.85 -13.66
N THR A 15 -22.89 20.41 -14.32
CA THR A 15 -21.79 19.61 -14.87
C THR A 15 -20.71 19.40 -13.80
N GLY A 16 -21.13 19.03 -12.59
CA GLY A 16 -20.28 18.28 -11.69
C GLY A 16 -20.06 16.91 -12.31
N CYS A 17 -19.16 16.81 -13.28
CA CYS A 17 -18.50 15.55 -13.61
C CYS A 17 -17.79 15.13 -12.33
N THR A 18 -18.51 14.43 -11.45
CA THR A 18 -17.87 13.58 -10.46
C THR A 18 -17.16 12.54 -11.29
N LEU A 19 -15.90 12.81 -11.61
CA LEU A 19 -14.98 11.84 -12.15
C LEU A 19 -15.00 10.68 -11.16
N ASN A 20 -15.80 9.68 -11.52
CA ASN A 20 -15.82 8.40 -10.88
C ASN A 20 -14.55 7.66 -11.33
N PHE A 21 -13.40 8.15 -10.88
CA PHE A 21 -12.24 7.31 -10.64
C PHE A 21 -12.61 6.39 -9.47
N ASP A 22 -13.49 5.44 -9.77
CA ASP A 22 -13.33 4.12 -9.20
C ASP A 22 -12.02 3.61 -9.77
N LEU A 23 -11.12 3.11 -8.91
CA LEU A 23 -9.89 2.48 -9.34
C LEU A 23 -10.28 1.25 -10.19
N LYS A 24 -10.51 1.45 -11.49
CA LYS A 24 -10.14 0.44 -12.47
C LYS A 24 -8.70 0.11 -12.12
N SER A 25 -8.48 -1.13 -11.70
CA SER A 25 -7.13 -1.68 -11.58
C SER A 25 -6.33 -1.18 -12.77
N ASN A 26 -5.24 -0.45 -12.51
CA ASN A 26 -4.35 -0.03 -13.57
C ASN A 26 -4.06 -1.27 -14.43
N GLU A 27 -4.22 -1.22 -15.76
CA GLU A 27 -4.08 -2.41 -16.62
C GLU A 27 -2.69 -3.07 -16.45
N ASN A 28 -1.75 -2.31 -15.91
CA ASN A 28 -0.36 -2.66 -15.62
C ASN A 28 -0.15 -3.33 -14.25
N GLU A 29 -1.19 -3.49 -13.43
CA GLU A 29 -1.08 -4.12 -12.11
C GLU A 29 -1.99 -5.35 -11.98
N THR A 30 -1.43 -6.45 -11.49
CA THR A 30 -2.22 -7.64 -11.12
C THR A 30 -2.32 -7.73 -9.61
N LYS A 31 -3.53 -7.63 -9.04
CA LYS A 31 -3.76 -7.84 -7.61
C LYS A 31 -3.55 -9.31 -7.27
N MET A 32 -2.68 -9.58 -6.30
CA MET A 32 -2.33 -10.95 -5.91
C MET A 32 -2.75 -11.30 -4.47
N TYR A 33 -2.89 -10.29 -3.61
CA TYR A 33 -3.33 -10.45 -2.23
C TYR A 33 -4.12 -9.22 -1.78
N GLU A 34 -5.09 -9.42 -0.89
CA GLU A 34 -5.84 -8.36 -0.22
C GLU A 34 -6.27 -8.81 1.17
N THR A 35 -6.13 -7.95 2.18
CA THR A 35 -6.75 -8.17 3.49
C THR A 35 -7.29 -6.88 4.09
N LYS A 36 -8.34 -7.01 4.90
CA LYS A 36 -8.97 -5.89 5.60
C LYS A 36 -8.19 -5.58 6.88
N LEU A 37 -8.04 -4.29 7.14
CA LEU A 37 -7.58 -3.74 8.42
C LEU A 37 -8.75 -2.96 9.04
N ASN A 38 -8.72 -2.71 10.35
CA ASN A 38 -9.81 -2.03 11.06
C ASN A 38 -10.26 -0.70 10.39
N ASN A 39 -9.30 0.05 9.83
CA ASN A 39 -9.54 1.37 9.22
C ASN A 39 -9.22 1.45 7.72
N GLY A 40 -9.03 0.30 7.06
CA GLY A 40 -8.62 0.27 5.67
C GLY A 40 -8.48 -1.12 5.09
N LYS A 41 -7.72 -1.24 4.02
CA LYS A 41 -7.25 -2.53 3.51
C LYS A 41 -5.84 -2.39 2.99
N ILE A 42 -5.13 -3.51 2.95
CA ILE A 42 -3.89 -3.60 2.21
C ILE A 42 -4.05 -4.56 1.05
N SER A 43 -3.29 -4.31 0.01
CA SER A 43 -3.20 -5.23 -1.13
C SER A 43 -1.75 -5.33 -1.60
N ILE A 44 -1.40 -6.50 -2.12
CA ILE A 44 -0.14 -6.71 -2.83
C ILE A 44 -0.45 -6.87 -4.32
N TYR A 45 0.25 -6.11 -5.15
CA TYR A 45 0.14 -6.13 -6.60
C TYR A 45 1.49 -6.49 -7.23
N LEU A 46 1.47 -7.16 -8.38
CA LEU A 46 2.61 -7.24 -9.29
C LEU A 46 2.48 -6.11 -10.32
N ASN A 47 3.48 -5.23 -10.35
CA ASN A 47 3.65 -4.27 -11.43
C ASN A 47 4.20 -5.01 -12.66
N LYS A 48 3.45 -5.04 -13.76
CA LYS A 48 3.82 -5.76 -14.98
C LYS A 48 4.97 -5.11 -15.72
N GLU A 49 5.16 -3.79 -15.59
CA GLU A 49 6.22 -3.05 -16.26
C GLU A 49 7.56 -3.24 -15.57
N THR A 50 7.61 -2.98 -14.25
CA THR A 50 8.86 -3.08 -13.47
C THR A 50 9.15 -4.51 -13.02
N ARG A 51 8.16 -5.41 -13.10
CA ARG A 51 8.17 -6.74 -12.46
C ARG A 51 8.35 -6.68 -10.93
N GLY A 52 8.17 -5.49 -10.35
CA GLY A 52 8.22 -5.26 -8.90
C GLY A 52 6.91 -5.62 -8.21
N PHE A 53 7.00 -5.78 -6.89
CA PHE A 53 5.83 -6.01 -6.05
C PHE A 53 5.51 -4.74 -5.28
N ASN A 54 4.26 -4.30 -5.39
CA ASN A 54 3.73 -3.14 -4.66
C ASN A 54 2.89 -3.60 -3.48
N LEU A 55 3.17 -3.07 -2.29
CA LEU A 55 2.25 -3.09 -1.17
C LEU A 55 1.58 -1.72 -1.07
N SER A 56 0.25 -1.69 -1.14
CA SER A 56 -0.51 -0.46 -1.01
C SER A 56 -1.53 -0.55 0.12
N TYR A 57 -1.60 0.51 0.93
CA TYR A 57 -2.66 0.70 1.91
C TYR A 57 -3.74 1.62 1.35
N PHE A 58 -4.99 1.18 1.46
CA PHE A 58 -6.16 1.90 0.99
C PHE A 58 -7.03 2.35 2.17
N LYS A 59 -7.46 3.60 2.11
CA LYS A 59 -8.46 4.17 3.02
C LYS A 59 -9.74 4.47 2.25
N LYS A 60 -10.88 4.35 2.93
CA LYS A 60 -12.18 4.70 2.36
C LYS A 60 -12.36 6.23 2.40
N SER A 61 -12.75 6.81 1.27
CA SER A 61 -13.07 8.23 1.08
C SER A 61 -14.46 8.30 0.44
N GLY A 62 -15.49 8.51 1.25
CA GLY A 62 -16.89 8.34 0.83
C GLY A 62 -17.17 6.86 0.52
N ASN A 63 -17.66 6.57 -0.69
CA ASN A 63 -17.93 5.21 -1.13
C ASN A 63 -16.76 4.52 -1.86
N LYS A 64 -15.62 5.20 -2.00
CA LYS A 64 -14.48 4.70 -2.79
C LYS A 64 -13.27 4.38 -1.93
N TRP A 65 -12.50 3.40 -2.35
CA TRP A 65 -11.16 3.13 -1.82
C TRP A 65 -10.15 4.02 -2.53
N LYS A 66 -9.23 4.63 -1.79
CA LYS A 66 -8.11 5.42 -2.34
C LYS A 66 -6.81 4.95 -1.73
N ILE A 67 -5.74 4.93 -2.53
CA ILE A 67 -4.38 4.66 -2.04
C ILE A 67 -4.01 5.81 -1.09
N ALA A 68 -3.61 5.45 0.12
CA ALA A 68 -3.14 6.39 1.13
C ALA A 68 -1.62 6.30 1.33
N SER A 69 -1.02 5.14 1.08
CA SER A 69 0.42 4.94 1.04
C SER A 69 0.72 3.71 0.17
N SER A 70 1.88 3.70 -0.48
CA SER A 70 2.36 2.57 -1.28
C SER A 70 3.87 2.46 -1.18
N VAL A 71 4.38 1.25 -1.34
CA VAL A 71 5.81 0.97 -1.39
C VAL A 71 6.06 -0.19 -2.37
N GLU A 72 7.06 -0.02 -3.24
CA GLU A 72 7.47 -1.03 -4.20
C GLU A 72 8.79 -1.66 -3.74
N ILE A 73 8.87 -2.99 -3.80
CA ILE A 73 10.15 -3.68 -3.87
C ILE A 73 10.39 -4.11 -5.31
N GLY A 74 11.63 -3.94 -5.77
CA GLY A 74 12.07 -4.43 -7.07
C GLY A 74 11.89 -5.96 -7.22
N PRO A 75 12.22 -6.52 -8.39
CA PRO A 75 12.00 -7.93 -8.67
C PRO A 75 12.61 -8.84 -7.58
N ALA A 76 11.84 -9.84 -7.15
CA ALA A 76 12.15 -10.73 -6.04
C ALA A 76 13.38 -11.66 -6.25
N THR A 77 14.11 -11.49 -7.36
CA THR A 77 15.39 -12.17 -7.62
C THR A 77 16.55 -11.58 -6.80
N LEU A 78 16.32 -10.50 -6.06
CA LEU A 78 17.28 -9.94 -5.12
C LEU A 78 17.12 -10.60 -3.75
N ASN A 79 18.19 -11.24 -3.27
CA ASN A 79 18.20 -12.15 -2.12
C ASN A 79 17.74 -11.57 -0.77
N LYS A 80 17.61 -10.23 -0.65
CA LYS A 80 16.93 -9.49 0.42
C LYS A 80 16.51 -8.13 -0.14
N ASN A 81 15.23 -7.79 -0.10
CA ASN A 81 14.78 -6.46 -0.49
C ASN A 81 13.75 -5.96 0.53
N TRP A 82 14.06 -4.85 1.18
CA TRP A 82 13.13 -4.14 2.06
C TRP A 82 12.97 -2.74 1.53
N ALA A 83 11.72 -2.30 1.47
CA ALA A 83 11.38 -0.94 1.15
C ALA A 83 10.45 -0.39 2.23
N ILE A 84 10.61 0.91 2.51
CA ILE A 84 9.78 1.66 3.44
C ILE A 84 9.13 2.78 2.64
N SER A 85 7.81 2.96 2.76
CA SER A 85 7.12 4.08 2.11
C SER A 85 7.71 5.40 2.59
N SER A 86 7.98 6.31 1.67
CA SER A 86 8.87 7.44 1.94
C SER A 86 8.28 8.49 2.89
N ASP A 87 7.03 8.95 2.69
CA ASP A 87 6.73 10.32 3.17
C ASP A 87 5.38 10.52 3.88
N THR A 88 4.47 9.55 3.89
CA THR A 88 3.12 9.75 4.46
C THR A 88 2.63 8.56 5.28
N LYS A 89 2.02 8.87 6.43
CA LYS A 89 1.38 7.87 7.29
C LYS A 89 0.18 7.21 6.58
N PRO A 90 -0.04 5.90 6.77
CA PRO A 90 0.81 4.99 7.54
C PRO A 90 2.12 4.65 6.82
N TYR A 91 3.20 4.49 7.59
CA TYR A 91 4.44 3.96 7.06
C TYR A 91 4.24 2.48 6.74
N LEU A 92 4.55 2.10 5.50
CA LEU A 92 4.52 0.72 5.04
C LEU A 92 5.94 0.18 5.01
N TYR A 93 6.13 -0.98 5.63
CA TYR A 93 7.37 -1.73 5.59
C TYR A 93 7.05 -2.98 4.79
N PHE A 94 7.79 -3.23 3.72
CA PHE A 94 7.51 -4.34 2.82
C PHE A 94 8.81 -4.97 2.35
N GLY A 95 8.89 -6.29 2.37
CA GLY A 95 10.10 -6.95 1.92
C GLY A 95 10.04 -8.46 1.84
N THR A 96 11.17 -9.02 1.41
CA THR A 96 11.45 -10.45 1.33
C THR A 96 12.72 -10.77 2.10
N VAL A 97 12.79 -11.98 2.65
CA VAL A 97 14.03 -12.56 3.17
C VAL A 97 14.29 -13.92 2.54
N SER A 98 15.53 -14.36 2.66
CA SER A 98 16.07 -15.54 1.99
C SER A 98 15.49 -16.85 2.55
N ASP A 99 15.21 -16.91 3.86
CA ASP A 99 14.63 -18.08 4.52
C ASP A 99 13.20 -17.77 5.01
N PRO A 100 12.18 -18.52 4.54
CA PRO A 100 10.79 -18.28 4.88
C PRO A 100 10.37 -18.66 6.29
N GLN A 101 11.21 -19.36 7.06
CA GLN A 101 10.92 -19.70 8.45
C GLN A 101 11.28 -18.57 9.42
N GLU A 102 11.89 -17.49 8.93
CA GLU A 102 12.38 -16.42 9.77
C GLU A 102 11.28 -15.47 10.22
N LYS A 103 11.35 -15.10 11.50
CA LYS A 103 10.50 -14.06 12.07
C LYS A 103 11.11 -12.68 11.79
N ILE A 104 10.29 -11.76 11.32
CA ILE A 104 10.66 -10.37 11.09
C ILE A 104 9.99 -9.46 12.12
N ILE A 105 10.77 -8.50 12.64
CA ILE A 105 10.33 -7.51 13.61
C ILE A 105 10.59 -6.11 13.05
N VAL A 106 9.59 -5.24 13.09
CA VAL A 106 9.69 -3.82 12.75
C VAL A 106 9.52 -3.00 14.03
N GLY A 107 10.60 -2.33 14.46
CA GLY A 107 10.72 -1.75 15.80
C GLY A 107 10.54 -2.81 16.88
N SER A 108 9.38 -2.81 17.54
CA SER A 108 9.00 -3.78 18.57
C SER A 108 7.87 -4.75 18.16
N ASN A 109 7.36 -4.64 16.94
CA ASN A 109 6.18 -5.40 16.49
C ASN A 109 6.56 -6.45 15.45
N ASP A 110 5.82 -7.55 15.46
CA ASP A 110 5.98 -8.61 14.47
C ASP A 110 5.43 -8.15 13.11
N ALA A 111 6.20 -8.37 12.04
CA ALA A 111 5.69 -8.20 10.69
C ALA A 111 4.81 -9.40 10.31
N THR A 112 3.82 -9.17 9.46
CA THR A 112 2.94 -10.22 8.95
C THR A 112 3.55 -10.87 7.72
N GLN A 113 3.66 -12.19 7.73
CA GLN A 113 4.09 -12.98 6.58
C GLN A 113 2.90 -13.31 5.66
N VAL A 114 3.09 -13.20 4.36
CA VAL A 114 2.14 -13.62 3.33
C VAL A 114 2.89 -14.34 2.22
N LYS A 115 2.37 -15.49 1.78
CA LYS A 115 2.89 -16.22 0.63
C LYS A 115 2.07 -15.87 -0.60
N VAL A 116 2.73 -15.38 -1.65
CA VAL A 116 2.10 -15.04 -2.93
C VAL A 116 2.95 -15.58 -4.08
N ASN A 117 2.37 -16.40 -4.97
CA ASN A 117 3.08 -17.05 -6.07
C ASN A 117 4.39 -17.74 -5.65
N ASN A 118 4.37 -18.48 -4.53
CA ASN A 118 5.53 -19.15 -3.91
C ASN A 118 6.65 -18.23 -3.37
N ILE A 119 6.45 -16.92 -3.40
CA ILE A 119 7.35 -15.95 -2.76
C ILE A 119 6.74 -15.61 -1.39
N ASN A 120 7.58 -15.60 -0.35
CA ASN A 120 7.16 -15.12 0.97
C ASN A 120 7.51 -13.64 1.08
N PHE A 121 6.51 -12.85 1.45
CA PHE A 121 6.64 -11.44 1.73
C PHE A 121 6.34 -11.19 3.19
N TRP A 122 6.95 -10.17 3.76
CA TRP A 122 6.63 -9.64 5.08
C TRP A 122 6.20 -8.21 4.92
N TYR A 123 5.17 -7.83 5.68
CA TYR A 123 4.77 -6.44 5.76
C TYR A 123 4.43 -6.02 7.19
N TYR A 124 4.58 -4.73 7.46
CA TYR A 124 4.06 -4.09 8.65
C TYR A 124 3.49 -2.72 8.27
N VAL A 125 2.39 -2.33 8.92
CA VAL A 125 1.71 -1.06 8.68
C VAL A 125 1.75 -0.25 9.97
N ASP A 126 2.50 0.85 9.97
CA ASP A 126 2.62 1.71 11.13
C ASP A 126 1.81 2.99 10.98
N PHE A 127 0.72 3.07 11.75
CA PHE A 127 -0.15 4.24 11.82
C PHE A 127 0.36 5.32 12.80
N LYS A 128 1.30 4.97 13.69
CA LYS A 128 1.68 5.78 14.85
C LYS A 128 3.04 6.43 14.68
N ALA A 129 4.06 5.71 14.19
CA ALA A 129 5.44 6.16 14.15
C ALA A 129 5.60 7.50 13.43
N THR A 130 6.43 8.39 13.97
CA THR A 130 6.72 9.72 13.38
C THR A 130 7.94 9.71 12.47
N LYS A 131 8.66 8.59 12.44
CA LYS A 131 9.84 8.32 11.61
C LYS A 131 9.89 6.82 11.29
N ASN A 132 10.74 6.46 10.34
CA ASN A 132 10.97 5.05 10.02
C ASN A 132 11.53 4.30 11.23
N LEU A 133 11.05 3.08 11.41
CA LEU A 133 11.49 2.13 12.42
C LEU A 133 12.53 1.17 11.82
N SER A 134 13.46 0.72 12.64
CA SER A 134 14.43 -0.29 12.25
C SER A 134 13.75 -1.65 12.01
N ILE A 135 14.33 -2.44 11.11
CA ILE A 135 13.85 -3.77 10.71
C ILE A 135 14.86 -4.82 11.17
N TYR A 136 14.38 -5.87 11.83
CA TYR A 136 15.20 -6.96 12.34
C TYR A 136 14.71 -8.33 11.84
N GLN A 137 15.67 -9.22 11.59
CA GLN A 137 15.47 -10.64 11.31
C GLN A 137 15.82 -11.43 12.57
N VAL A 138 14.98 -12.39 12.97
CA VAL A 138 15.29 -13.29 14.09
C VAL A 138 15.87 -14.59 13.53
N ILE A 139 17.17 -14.79 13.72
CA ILE A 139 17.88 -16.02 13.30
C ILE A 139 18.35 -16.75 14.55
N ASN A 140 17.93 -18.00 14.73
CA ASN A 140 18.29 -18.83 15.89
C ASN A 140 18.04 -18.11 17.23
N GLY A 141 16.91 -17.40 17.34
CA GLY A 141 16.52 -16.64 18.53
C GLY A 141 17.22 -15.29 18.72
N LYS A 142 18.16 -14.90 17.85
CA LYS A 142 18.88 -13.62 17.95
C LYS A 142 18.33 -12.61 16.93
N LYS A 143 18.12 -11.36 17.37
CA LYS A 143 17.76 -10.24 16.48
C LYS A 143 18.98 -9.76 15.72
N ILE A 144 18.90 -9.72 14.39
CA ILE A 144 19.89 -9.19 13.48
C ILE A 144 19.28 -7.99 12.78
N LEU A 145 19.95 -6.84 12.84
CA LEU A 145 19.51 -5.62 12.16
C LEU A 145 19.66 -5.79 10.64
N ILE A 146 18.56 -5.61 9.91
CA ILE A 146 18.54 -5.61 8.45
C ILE A 146 18.67 -4.17 7.93
N GLN A 147 17.90 -3.25 8.51
CA GLN A 147 17.83 -1.86 8.08
C GLN A 147 17.61 -0.96 9.31
N PRO A 148 18.43 0.09 9.50
CA PRO A 148 18.30 1.02 10.62
C PRO A 148 17.04 1.89 10.52
#